data_AF-A0A519NBA8-F1
#
_entry.id   AF-A0A519NBA8-F1
#
_cell.length_a   1.000
_cell.length_b   1.000
_cell.length_c   1.000
_cell.angle_alpha   90.00
_cell.angle_beta   90.00
_cell.angle_gamma   90.00
#
_symmetry.space_group_name_H-M   'P 1'
#
loop_
_entity.id
_entity.type
_entity.pdbx_description
1 polymer ?
#
loop_
_entity_poly.entity_id
_entity_poly.type
_entity_poly.pdbx_seq_one_letter_code
_entity_poly.pdbx_strand_id
1 'polypeptide(L)'
;MALGITGSEAIEIMKTQFPTDWQTRVSNSIVKIKTAMRLYKLSALESYAKYVRQTEDRQNSIASLAAVQIMNYNFITLKKIRSIETQERLIMANLEALEKSNAYDYEDKRLLRNHYTSKQNECRSEVQQLLESIEVIGADSILYQPGIFDTLN
;
A
#
# COMPACT_ATOMS: atom_id res chain seq x y z
N MET A 1 0.97 28.09 6.30
CA MET A 1 1.83 28.02 7.49
C MET A 1 2.62 26.71 7.40
N ALA A 2 3.96 26.76 7.36
CA ALA A 2 4.76 25.54 7.40
C ALA A 2 4.82 25.06 8.86
N LEU A 3 4.43 23.82 9.14
CA LEU A 3 4.35 23.31 10.52
C LEU A 3 5.73 23.08 11.18
N GLY A 4 6.82 23.17 10.40
CA GLY A 4 8.19 22.95 10.89
C GLY A 4 8.48 21.51 11.31
N ILE A 5 7.63 20.56 10.89
CA ILE A 5 7.72 19.13 11.20
C ILE A 5 7.51 18.31 9.92
N THR A 6 8.08 17.11 9.89
CA THR A 6 7.93 16.12 8.83
C THR A 6 6.64 15.30 8.98
N GLY A 7 6.29 14.55 7.94
CA GLY A 7 5.15 13.63 7.96
C GLY A 7 5.26 12.55 9.05
N SER A 8 6.45 11.97 9.23
CA SER A 8 6.69 10.95 10.25
C SER A 8 6.63 11.52 11.67
N GLU A 9 7.20 12.71 11.89
CA GLU A 9 7.07 13.41 13.17
C GLU A 9 5.61 13.75 13.48
N ALA A 10 4.83 14.12 12.46
CA ALA A 10 3.39 14.35 12.65
C ALA A 10 2.66 13.09 13.12
N ILE A 11 3.02 11.90 12.62
CA ILE A 11 2.45 10.62 13.10
C ILE A 11 2.80 10.40 14.58
N GLU A 12 4.07 10.57 14.95
CA GLU A 12 4.52 10.36 16.34
C GLU A 12 3.91 11.38 17.32
N ILE A 13 3.77 12.64 16.89
CA ILE A 13 3.07 13.66 17.67
C ILE A 13 1.61 13.27 17.88
N MET A 14 0.92 12.78 16.85
CA MET A 14 -0.45 12.31 16.97
C MET A 14 -0.57 11.12 17.93
N LYS A 15 0.31 10.12 17.81
CA LYS A 15 0.35 8.95 18.72
C LYS A 15 0.61 9.36 20.17
N THR A 16 1.46 10.36 20.39
CA THR A 16 1.84 10.83 21.73
C THR A 16 0.75 11.70 22.37
N GLN A 17 0.16 12.64 21.61
CA GLN A 17 -0.83 13.57 22.14
C GLN A 17 -2.24 12.96 22.21
N PHE A 18 -2.55 12.01 21.32
CA PHE A 18 -3.88 11.44 21.11
C PHE A 18 -3.82 9.91 21.10
N PRO A 19 -3.25 9.25 22.13
CA PRO A 19 -2.93 7.81 22.06
C PRO A 19 -4.14 6.91 21.81
N THR A 20 -5.34 7.32 22.23
CA THR A 20 -6.56 6.52 22.11
C THR A 20 -7.38 6.81 20.85
N ASP A 21 -7.22 7.97 20.21
CA ASP A 21 -8.06 8.40 19.07
C ASP A 21 -7.28 8.94 17.87
N TRP A 22 -5.94 8.88 17.88
CA TRP A 22 -5.09 9.36 16.77
C TRP A 22 -5.46 8.72 15.42
N GLN A 23 -5.74 7.42 15.40
CA GLN A 23 -6.13 6.70 14.19
C GLN A 23 -7.41 7.28 13.59
N THR A 24 -8.43 7.53 14.43
CA THR A 24 -9.69 8.14 14.01
C THR A 24 -9.47 9.55 13.46
N ARG A 25 -8.63 10.36 14.11
CA ARG A 25 -8.29 11.72 13.66
C ARG A 25 -7.57 11.73 12.31
N VAL A 26 -6.61 10.82 12.13
CA VAL A 26 -5.90 10.66 10.86
C VAL A 26 -6.83 10.12 9.77
N SER A 27 -7.67 9.12 10.09
CA SER A 27 -8.68 8.57 9.16
C SER A 27 -9.64 9.65 8.64
N ASN A 28 -10.18 10.46 9.54
CA ASN A 28 -11.04 11.59 9.20
C ASN A 28 -10.32 12.59 8.29
N SER A 29 -9.03 12.83 8.54
CA SER A 29 -8.21 13.71 7.71
C SER A 29 -7.94 13.10 6.32
N ILE A 30 -7.70 11.79 6.22
CA ILE A 30 -7.60 11.06 4.96
C ILE A 30 -8.88 11.23 4.13
N VAL A 31 -10.06 11.07 4.75
CA VAL A 31 -11.35 11.25 4.06
C VAL A 31 -11.48 12.68 3.52
N LYS A 32 -11.18 13.69 4.33
CA LYS A 32 -11.23 15.10 3.93
C LYS A 32 -10.28 15.41 2.77
N ILE A 33 -9.04 14.93 2.84
CA ILE A 33 -8.03 15.09 1.79
C ILE A 33 -8.52 14.42 0.50
N LYS A 34 -8.96 13.15 0.56
CA LYS A 34 -9.50 12.43 -0.61
C LYS A 34 -10.70 13.15 -1.23
N THR A 35 -11.59 13.70 -0.43
CA THR A 35 -12.73 14.49 -0.90
C THR A 35 -12.26 15.75 -1.63
N ALA A 36 -11.30 16.49 -1.08
CA ALA A 36 -10.71 17.65 -1.74
C ALA A 36 -10.00 17.29 -3.04
N MET A 37 -9.25 16.18 -3.07
CA MET A 37 -8.60 15.67 -4.29
C MET A 37 -9.63 15.42 -5.39
N ARG A 38 -10.77 14.79 -5.06
CA ARG A 38 -11.84 14.48 -6.03
C ARG A 38 -12.57 15.72 -6.50
N LEU A 39 -13.00 16.59 -5.57
CA LEU A 39 -13.80 17.78 -5.90
C LEU A 39 -13.01 18.81 -6.70
N TYR A 40 -11.73 19.00 -6.36
CA TYR A 40 -10.90 20.05 -6.94
C TYR A 40 -9.84 19.52 -7.93
N LYS A 41 -9.80 18.21 -8.18
CA LYS A 41 -8.79 17.54 -9.01
C LYS A 41 -7.35 17.87 -8.59
N LEU A 42 -7.11 17.90 -7.28
CA LEU A 42 -5.83 18.24 -6.67
C LEU A 42 -5.04 16.98 -6.28
N SER A 43 -3.72 17.11 -6.20
CA SER A 43 -2.87 16.12 -5.53
C SER A 43 -3.15 16.08 -4.02
N ALA A 44 -2.63 15.05 -3.33
CA ALA A 44 -2.76 14.93 -1.88
C ALA A 44 -2.10 16.12 -1.15
N LEU A 45 -0.94 16.57 -1.62
CA LEU A 45 -0.20 17.70 -1.04
C LEU A 45 -0.95 19.02 -1.24
N GLU A 46 -1.49 19.26 -2.43
CA GLU A 46 -2.30 20.46 -2.71
C GLU A 46 -3.60 20.46 -1.92
N SER A 47 -4.23 19.30 -1.78
CA SER A 47 -5.45 19.11 -0.97
C SER A 47 -5.18 19.39 0.50
N TYR A 48 -4.05 18.92 1.03
CA TYR A 48 -3.57 19.27 2.37
C TYR A 48 -3.33 20.77 2.52
N ALA A 49 -2.61 21.39 1.58
CA ALA A 49 -2.33 22.82 1.62
C ALA A 49 -3.63 23.65 1.60
N LYS A 50 -4.63 23.21 0.83
CA LYS A 50 -5.96 23.82 0.79
C LYS A 50 -6.70 23.66 2.12
N TYR A 51 -6.71 22.46 2.69
CA TYR A 51 -7.38 22.17 3.96
C TYR A 51 -6.75 22.95 5.13
N VAL A 52 -5.42 22.96 5.24
CA VAL A 52 -4.70 23.69 6.29
C VAL A 52 -4.85 25.22 6.16
N ARG A 53 -5.03 25.76 4.95
CA ARG A 53 -5.36 27.18 4.81
C ARG A 53 -6.77 27.53 5.29
N GLN A 54 -7.69 26.55 5.29
CA GLN A 54 -9.07 26.73 5.74
C GLN A 54 -9.25 26.41 7.23
N THR A 55 -8.31 25.68 7.82
CA THR A 55 -8.30 25.29 9.23
C THR A 55 -7.24 26.10 9.95
N GLU A 56 -7.65 26.94 10.91
CA GLU A 56 -6.70 27.67 11.78
C GLU A 56 -6.21 26.81 12.96
N ASP A 57 -6.68 25.57 13.05
CA ASP A 57 -6.31 24.63 14.09
C ASP A 57 -5.04 23.84 13.74
N ARG A 58 -4.02 24.06 14.59
CA ARG A 58 -2.73 23.37 14.51
C ARG A 58 -2.85 21.86 14.65
N GLN A 59 -3.74 21.35 15.50
CA GLN A 59 -3.89 19.91 15.71
C GLN A 59 -4.44 19.22 14.46
N ASN A 60 -5.48 19.80 13.86
CA ASN A 60 -6.02 19.33 12.59
C ASN A 60 -4.99 19.39 11.45
N SER A 61 -4.11 20.39 11.47
CA SER A 61 -3.02 20.51 10.50
C SER A 61 -1.98 19.40 10.65
N ILE A 62 -1.64 19.01 11.89
CA ILE A 62 -0.74 17.88 12.19
C ILE A 62 -1.39 16.56 11.76
N ALA A 63 -2.66 16.33 12.12
CA ALA A 63 -3.40 15.13 11.71
C ALA A 63 -3.50 14.99 10.18
N SER A 64 -3.68 16.12 9.47
CA SER A 64 -3.71 16.14 8.01
C SER A 64 -2.35 15.88 7.38
N LEU A 65 -1.26 16.32 8.02
CA LEU A 65 0.10 16.03 7.55
C LEU A 65 0.43 14.53 7.74
N ALA A 66 0.06 13.94 8.88
CA ALA A 66 0.16 12.51 9.13
C ALA A 66 -0.67 11.69 8.11
N ALA A 67 -1.88 12.15 7.78
CA ALA A 67 -2.71 11.52 6.75
C ALA A 67 -2.04 11.51 5.37
N VAL A 68 -1.46 12.63 4.93
CA VAL A 68 -0.72 12.69 3.65
C VAL A 68 0.48 11.74 3.66
N GLN A 69 1.23 11.68 4.76
CA GLN A 69 2.38 10.79 4.89
C GLN A 69 1.98 9.33 4.67
N ILE A 70 0.91 8.89 5.33
CA ILE A 70 0.42 7.51 5.24
C ILE A 70 -0.14 7.21 3.85
N MET A 71 -0.88 8.15 3.26
CA MET A 71 -1.36 8.01 1.88
C MET A 71 -0.20 7.87 0.88
N ASN A 72 0.86 8.66 1.02
CA ASN A 72 2.04 8.60 0.15
C ASN A 72 2.80 7.28 0.33
N TYR A 73 3.04 6.87 1.58
CA TYR A 73 3.70 5.61 1.88
C TYR A 73 2.92 4.44 1.27
N ASN A 74 1.60 4.36 1.52
CA ASN A 74 0.75 3.30 0.98
C ASN A 74 0.74 3.30 -0.54
N PHE A 75 0.72 4.47 -1.18
CA PHE A 75 0.80 4.57 -2.64
C PHE A 75 2.11 4.01 -3.21
N ILE A 76 3.25 4.34 -2.60
CA ILE A 76 4.57 3.84 -3.00
C ILE A 76 4.64 2.32 -2.81
N THR A 77 4.21 1.83 -1.66
CA THR A 77 4.20 0.39 -1.35
C THR A 77 3.33 -0.39 -2.33
N LEU A 78 2.10 0.07 -2.60
CA LEU A 78 1.21 -0.55 -3.59
C LEU A 78 1.79 -0.54 -5.01
N LYS A 79 2.50 0.52 -5.40
CA LYS A 79 3.20 0.57 -6.69
C LYS A 79 4.30 -0.48 -6.76
N LYS A 80 5.05 -0.67 -5.67
CA LYS A 80 6.09 -1.70 -5.57
C LYS A 80 5.50 -3.11 -5.64
N ILE A 81 4.42 -3.38 -4.90
CA ILE A 81 3.68 -4.64 -4.94
C ILE A 81 3.27 -4.97 -6.38
N ARG A 82 2.64 -4.03 -7.09
CA ARG A 82 2.23 -4.24 -8.50
C ARG A 82 3.40 -4.56 -9.43
N SER A 83 4.57 -3.96 -9.18
CA SER A 83 5.78 -4.26 -9.94
C SER A 83 6.23 -5.70 -9.72
N ILE A 84 6.19 -6.18 -8.48
CA ILE A 84 6.57 -7.55 -8.12
C ILE A 84 5.55 -8.55 -8.67
N GLU A 85 4.25 -8.28 -8.58
CA GLU A 85 3.19 -9.11 -9.18
C GLU A 85 3.32 -9.21 -10.70
N THR A 86 3.85 -8.17 -11.35
CA THR A 86 4.14 -8.20 -12.79
C THR A 86 5.32 -9.13 -13.08
N GLN A 87 6.37 -9.12 -12.24
CA GLN A 87 7.49 -10.06 -12.34
C GLN A 87 7.05 -11.49 -12.07
N GLU A 88 6.19 -11.73 -11.08
CA GLU A 88 5.66 -13.07 -10.79
C GLU A 88 4.89 -13.63 -12.00
N ARG A 89 4.08 -12.81 -12.67
CA ARG A 89 3.39 -13.21 -13.91
C ARG A 89 4.35 -13.61 -15.03
N LEU A 90 5.46 -12.89 -15.19
CA LEU A 90 6.50 -13.26 -16.17
C LEU A 90 7.17 -14.59 -15.81
N ILE A 91 7.44 -14.83 -14.52
CA ILE A 91 7.99 -16.10 -14.03
C ILE A 91 7.02 -17.25 -14.33
N MET A 92 5.73 -17.07 -14.09
CA MET A 92 4.70 -18.07 -14.41
C MET A 92 4.62 -18.36 -15.91
N ALA A 93 4.65 -17.33 -16.75
CA ALA A 93 4.67 -17.50 -18.20
C ALA A 93 5.92 -18.27 -18.68
N ASN A 94 7.08 -18.01 -18.07
CA ASN A 94 8.32 -18.74 -18.37
C ASN A 94 8.26 -20.20 -17.95
N LEU A 95 7.65 -20.50 -16.80
CA LEU A 95 7.41 -21.88 -16.36
C LEU A 95 6.50 -22.61 -17.35
N GLU A 96 5.38 -22.00 -17.76
CA GLU A 96 4.50 -22.61 -18.76
C GLU A 96 5.21 -22.86 -20.10
N ALA A 97 6.02 -21.90 -20.55
CA ALA A 97 6.80 -22.04 -21.78
C ALA A 97 7.85 -23.15 -21.68
N LEU A 98 8.52 -23.27 -20.53
CA LEU A 98 9.48 -24.33 -20.25
C LEU A 98 8.82 -25.72 -20.35
N GLU A 99 7.65 -25.90 -19.74
CA GLU A 99 6.95 -27.18 -19.77
C GLU A 99 6.55 -27.56 -21.20
N LYS A 100 6.09 -26.59 -22.00
CA LYS A 100 5.67 -26.78 -23.40
C LYS A 100 6.84 -26.93 -24.38
N SER A 101 8.05 -26.58 -23.99
CA SER A 101 9.22 -26.60 -24.88
C SER A 101 9.77 -28.01 -25.06
N ASN A 102 10.12 -28.37 -26.30
CA ASN A 102 10.88 -29.60 -26.59
C ASN A 102 12.40 -29.33 -26.69
N ALA A 103 12.84 -28.09 -26.46
CA ALA A 103 14.24 -27.68 -26.61
C ALA A 103 15.13 -28.08 -25.42
N TYR A 104 14.52 -28.46 -24.29
CA TYR A 104 15.22 -28.82 -23.06
C TYR A 104 14.95 -30.29 -22.73
N ASP A 105 15.99 -30.97 -22.28
CA ASP A 105 15.85 -32.31 -21.74
C ASP A 105 15.19 -32.28 -20.34
N TYR A 106 14.96 -33.47 -19.78
CA TYR A 106 14.30 -33.59 -18.48
C TYR A 106 15.08 -32.91 -17.33
N GLU A 107 16.41 -33.04 -17.33
CA GLU A 107 17.25 -32.55 -16.25
C GLU A 107 17.37 -31.02 -16.30
N ASP A 108 17.50 -30.45 -17.49
CA ASP A 108 17.46 -29.01 -17.72
C ASP A 108 16.11 -28.42 -17.29
N LYS A 109 15.00 -29.07 -17.66
CA LYS A 109 13.67 -28.67 -17.20
C LYS A 109 13.54 -28.72 -15.69
N ARG A 110 14.10 -29.75 -15.04
CA ARG A 110 14.07 -29.86 -13.56
C ARG A 110 14.82 -28.71 -12.90
N LEU A 111 16.03 -28.39 -13.38
CA LEU A 111 16.83 -27.28 -12.86
C LEU A 111 16.14 -25.93 -13.04
N LEU A 112 15.63 -25.66 -14.25
CA LEU A 112 14.92 -24.43 -14.55
C LEU A 112 13.61 -24.30 -13.75
N ARG A 113 12.86 -25.40 -13.57
CA ARG A 113 11.67 -25.42 -12.73
C ARG A 113 11.98 -25.06 -11.28
N ASN A 114 13.06 -25.60 -10.72
CA ASN A 114 13.49 -25.27 -9.36
C ASN A 114 13.89 -23.79 -9.26
N HIS A 115 14.64 -23.28 -10.24
CA HIS A 115 15.04 -21.87 -10.29
C HIS A 115 13.82 -20.93 -10.31
N TYR A 116 12.88 -21.15 -11.22
CA TYR A 116 11.68 -20.30 -11.34
C TYR A 116 10.73 -20.44 -10.14
N THR A 117 10.59 -21.64 -9.58
CA THR A 117 9.83 -21.85 -8.33
C THR A 117 10.45 -21.07 -7.16
N SER A 118 11.78 -21.07 -7.04
CA SER A 118 12.47 -20.25 -6.02
C SER A 118 12.18 -18.77 -6.21
N LYS A 119 12.29 -18.27 -7.45
CA LYS A 119 12.00 -16.86 -7.78
C LYS A 119 10.56 -16.47 -7.50
N GLN A 120 9.60 -17.36 -7.78
CA GLN A 120 8.19 -17.13 -7.42
C GLN A 120 8.01 -17.01 -5.91
N ASN A 121 8.64 -17.89 -5.12
CA ASN A 121 8.56 -17.84 -3.67
C ASN A 121 9.20 -16.56 -3.10
N GLU A 122 10.32 -16.10 -3.67
CA GLU A 122 10.93 -14.81 -3.33
C GLU A 122 9.96 -13.64 -3.57
N CYS A 123 9.33 -13.58 -4.74
CA CYS A 123 8.33 -12.55 -5.06
C CYS A 123 7.17 -12.54 -4.06
N ARG A 124 6.61 -13.72 -3.74
CA ARG A 124 5.50 -13.85 -2.78
C ARG A 124 5.90 -13.41 -1.38
N SER A 125 7.09 -13.79 -0.94
CA SER A 125 7.62 -13.37 0.36
C SER A 125 7.81 -11.85 0.43
N GLU A 126 8.33 -11.23 -0.63
CA GLU A 126 8.50 -9.78 -0.68
C GLU A 126 7.15 -9.03 -0.68
N VAL A 127 6.16 -9.52 -1.44
CA VAL A 127 4.80 -8.95 -1.41
C VAL A 127 4.19 -9.05 -0.02
N GLN A 128 4.31 -10.20 0.64
CA GLN A 128 3.79 -10.40 2.00
C GLN A 128 4.42 -9.42 3.00
N GLN A 129 5.75 -9.26 2.97
CA GLN A 129 6.44 -8.30 3.83
C GLN A 129 5.99 -6.85 3.59
N LEU A 130 5.76 -6.48 2.32
CA LEU A 130 5.25 -5.15 1.97
C LEU A 130 3.80 -4.94 2.41
N LEU A 131 2.95 -5.98 2.39
CA LEU A 131 1.58 -5.90 2.88
C LEU A 131 1.54 -5.74 4.41
N GLU A 132 2.39 -6.48 5.12
CA GLU A 132 2.52 -6.39 6.58
C GLU A 132 3.07 -5.03 7.05
N SER A 133 3.83 -4.33 6.19
CA SER A 133 4.38 -3.02 6.50
C SER A 133 3.39 -1.86 6.25
N ILE A 134 2.22 -2.11 5.66
CA ILE A 134 1.21 -1.07 5.41
C ILE A 134 0.55 -0.70 6.73
N GLU A 135 0.65 0.58 7.11
CA GLU A 135 -0.05 1.10 8.28
C GLU A 135 -1.56 1.19 7.95
N VAL A 136 -2.33 0.28 8.53
CA VAL A 136 -3.79 0.23 8.38
C VAL A 136 -4.42 1.17 9.41
N ILE A 137 -5.10 2.20 8.94
CA ILE A 137 -5.82 3.16 9.78
C ILE A 137 -7.32 2.95 9.64
N GLY A 138 -8.01 2.78 10.77
CA GLY A 138 -9.47 2.72 10.82
C GLY A 138 -10.05 1.42 10.28
N ALA A 139 -9.36 0.29 10.46
CA ALA A 139 -9.95 -1.00 10.13
C ALA A 139 -11.14 -1.29 11.06
N ASP A 140 -12.35 -1.13 10.54
CA ASP A 140 -13.33 -2.19 10.77
C ASP A 140 -12.75 -3.44 10.11
N SER A 141 -12.60 -4.51 10.88
CA SER A 141 -11.95 -5.77 10.49
C SER A 141 -12.27 -6.16 9.04
N ILE A 142 -11.29 -6.10 8.14
CA ILE A 142 -11.45 -6.66 6.79
C ILE A 142 -11.31 -8.17 6.91
N LEU A 143 -12.45 -8.86 6.96
CA LEU A 143 -12.53 -10.31 6.85
C LEU A 143 -12.18 -10.70 5.41
N TYR A 144 -10.94 -11.10 5.18
CA TYR A 144 -10.53 -11.74 3.94
C TYR A 144 -11.06 -13.18 3.93
N GLN A 145 -12.11 -13.43 3.13
CA GLN A 145 -12.61 -14.77 2.83
C GLN A 145 -12.30 -15.13 1.36
N PRO A 146 -11.21 -15.88 1.10
CA PRO A 146 -11.02 -16.47 -0.21
C PRO A 146 -12.12 -17.50 -0.47
N GLY A 147 -12.75 -17.44 -1.65
CA GLY A 147 -13.77 -18.40 -2.11
C GLY A 147 -15.24 -17.99 -1.94
N ILE A 148 -15.54 -16.73 -1.58
CA ILE A 148 -16.94 -16.28 -1.39
C ILE A 148 -17.79 -16.29 -2.69
N PHE A 149 -17.13 -16.39 -3.85
CA PHE A 149 -17.78 -16.53 -5.16
C PHE A 149 -17.76 -17.95 -5.71
N ASP A 150 -17.17 -18.91 -4.98
CA ASP A 150 -17.01 -20.29 -5.47
C ASP A 150 -18.29 -21.13 -5.29
N THR A 151 -19.30 -20.62 -4.58
CA THR A 151 -20.57 -21.33 -4.33
C THR A 151 -21.72 -20.88 -5.24
N LEU A 152 -21.46 -20.16 -6.34
CA LEU A 152 -22.47 -19.74 -7.32
C LEU A 152 -22.54 -20.62 -8.58
N ASN A 153 -22.20 -21.91 -8.46
CA ASN A 153 -22.46 -22.93 -9.48
C ASN A 153 -23.42 -24.00 -8.94
#